data_AF-A0A7C3CWQ9-F1
#
_entry.id   AF-A0A7C3CWQ9-F1
#
_cell.length_a   1.000
_cell.length_b   1.000
_cell.length_c   1.000
_cell.angle_alpha   90.00
_cell.angle_beta   90.00
_cell.angle_gamma   90.00
#
_symmetry.space_group_name_H-M   'P 1'
#
loop_
_entity.id
_entity.type
_entity.pdbx_description
1 polymer ?
#
loop_
_entity_poly.entity_id
_entity_poly.type
_entity_poly.pdbx_seq_one_letter_code
_entity_poly.pdbx_strand_id
1 'polypeptide(L)'
;MSANEGKEIWETRRLGTEALAAETDEGEMALIAAPPAYLGLRREEMTWAALAHASILLTLLLAVVSGGVIALLGPIAPALIWYTHRGKSDYVVDQARQATVFQLAGMVGLLVLALTGVVLMTLGWLVNAVLLMALVGIVLLPFMLLLTLLWAVAVVALPIAQVAYGCYAALEAYNGRPFRYRWIADLIDRYQAQV
;
A
#
# COMPACT_ATOMS: atom_id res chain seq x y z
N MET A 1 65.62 24.10 12.65
CA MET A 1 64.35 23.36 12.46
C MET A 1 64.70 21.99 11.91
N SER A 2 64.51 20.97 12.75
CA SER A 2 64.98 19.60 12.47
C SER A 2 64.09 18.95 11.43
N ALA A 3 64.66 18.20 10.48
CA ALA A 3 63.94 17.47 9.45
C ALA A 3 62.89 16.48 9.99
N ASN A 4 62.89 16.22 11.31
CA ASN A 4 61.93 15.35 11.99
C ASN A 4 60.59 16.06 12.30
N GLU A 5 60.61 17.36 12.62
CA GLU A 5 59.40 18.13 12.98
C GLU A 5 58.44 18.25 11.79
N GLY A 6 58.98 18.35 10.57
CA GLY A 6 58.17 18.37 9.36
C GLY A 6 57.39 17.07 9.15
N LYS A 7 58.02 15.91 9.35
CA LYS A 7 57.41 14.60 9.12
C LYS A 7 56.23 14.34 10.06
N GLU A 8 56.38 14.71 11.32
CA GLU A 8 55.35 14.54 12.35
C GLU A 8 54.11 15.41 12.06
N ILE A 9 54.29 16.62 11.52
CA ILE A 9 53.20 17.49 11.09
C ILE A 9 52.46 16.93 9.86
N TRP A 10 53.17 16.31 8.92
CA TRP A 10 52.54 15.68 7.75
C TRP A 10 51.76 14.41 8.11
N GLU A 11 52.28 13.60 9.03
CA GLU A 11 51.61 12.38 9.50
C GLU A 11 50.36 12.70 10.33
N THR A 12 50.43 13.65 11.26
CA THR A 12 49.26 14.06 12.07
C THR A 12 48.14 14.65 11.22
N ARG A 13 48.47 15.47 10.20
CA ARG A 13 47.47 16.01 9.27
C ARG A 13 46.82 14.91 8.43
N ARG A 14 47.62 13.95 7.96
CA ARG A 14 47.12 12.81 7.16
C ARG A 14 46.19 11.92 7.97
N LEU A 15 46.59 11.58 9.20
CA LEU A 15 45.76 10.79 10.11
C LEU A 15 44.45 11.51 10.44
N GLY A 16 44.47 12.83 10.63
CA GLY A 16 43.25 13.63 10.80
C GLY A 16 42.34 13.61 9.58
N THR A 17 42.89 13.71 8.36
CA THR A 17 42.09 13.65 7.13
C THR A 17 41.53 12.27 6.84
N GLU A 18 42.27 11.20 7.14
CA GLU A 18 41.81 9.82 6.98
C GLU A 18 40.75 9.47 8.02
N ALA A 19 40.89 9.95 9.27
CA ALA A 19 39.88 9.80 10.31
C ALA A 19 38.59 10.57 9.97
N LEU A 20 38.70 11.82 9.49
CA LEU A 20 37.53 12.60 9.04
C LEU A 20 36.84 11.94 7.85
N ALA A 21 37.59 11.40 6.88
CA ALA A 21 37.02 10.70 5.73
C ALA A 21 36.30 9.40 6.13
N ALA A 22 36.88 8.63 7.07
CA ALA A 22 36.25 7.42 7.61
C ALA A 22 34.98 7.74 8.40
N GLU A 23 34.99 8.80 9.21
CA GLU A 23 33.82 9.24 9.99
C GLU A 23 32.70 9.78 9.08
N THR A 24 33.05 10.45 7.97
CA THR A 24 32.07 10.87 6.95
C THR A 24 31.49 9.70 6.17
N ASP A 25 32.30 8.70 5.82
CA ASP A 25 31.86 7.53 5.04
C ASP A 25 31.00 6.58 5.91
N GLU A 26 31.37 6.36 7.17
CA GLU A 26 30.53 5.64 8.13
C GLU A 26 29.24 6.39 8.45
N GLY A 27 29.30 7.73 8.55
CA GLY A 27 28.13 8.59 8.72
C GLY A 27 27.19 8.59 7.52
N GLU A 28 27.71 8.67 6.29
CA GLU A 28 26.94 8.56 5.05
C GLU A 28 26.38 7.15 4.87
N MET A 29 27.17 6.11 5.13
CA MET A 29 26.72 4.71 5.05
C MET A 29 25.67 4.39 6.12
N ALA A 30 25.76 4.97 7.32
CA ALA A 30 24.73 4.88 8.35
C ALA A 30 23.47 5.68 7.98
N LEU A 31 23.61 6.83 7.32
CA LEU A 31 22.50 7.63 6.78
C LEU A 31 21.81 6.94 5.59
N ILE A 32 22.54 6.13 4.84
CA ILE A 32 22.03 5.30 3.73
C ILE A 32 21.41 3.99 4.28
N ALA A 33 21.92 3.45 5.39
CA ALA A 33 21.45 2.20 5.99
C ALA A 33 20.22 2.38 6.91
N ALA A 34 20.05 3.53 7.57
CA ALA A 34 18.86 3.86 8.33
C ALA A 34 17.91 4.72 7.48
N PRO A 35 16.63 4.33 7.31
CA PRO A 35 15.65 5.21 6.68
C PRO A 35 15.61 6.52 7.47
N PRO A 36 15.83 7.69 6.83
CA PRO A 36 15.74 8.95 7.55
C PRO A 36 14.31 9.11 8.07
N ALA A 37 14.15 9.06 9.40
CA ALA A 37 12.90 9.31 10.10
C ALA A 37 12.58 10.80 9.99
N TYR A 38 11.86 11.18 8.93
CA TYR A 38 11.91 12.54 8.40
C TYR A 38 11.04 13.60 9.10
N LEU A 39 10.43 13.32 10.26
CA LEU A 39 9.44 14.23 10.84
C LEU A 39 9.51 14.41 12.37
N GLY A 40 10.55 13.90 13.06
CA GLY A 40 10.59 13.96 14.53
C GLY A 40 9.44 13.19 15.20
N LEU A 41 8.84 12.23 14.48
CA LEU A 41 7.69 11.45 14.91
C LEU A 41 8.06 10.53 16.08
N ARG A 42 7.12 10.40 17.01
CA ARG A 42 7.24 9.44 18.10
C ARG A 42 6.94 8.03 17.60
N ARG A 43 7.56 7.04 18.23
CA ARG A 43 7.37 5.61 17.91
C ARG A 43 5.90 5.19 17.91
N GLU A 44 5.12 5.75 18.84
CA GLU A 44 3.68 5.54 18.94
C GLU A 44 2.91 5.99 17.69
N GLU A 45 3.26 7.14 17.11
CA GLU A 45 2.60 7.70 15.93
C GLU A 45 2.87 6.83 14.71
N MET A 46 4.12 6.38 14.54
CA MET A 46 4.49 5.43 13.47
C MET A 46 3.76 4.10 13.61
N THR A 47 3.60 3.60 14.84
CA THR A 47 2.87 2.36 15.09
C THR A 47 1.37 2.50 14.79
N TRP A 48 0.72 3.59 15.22
CA TRP A 48 -0.71 3.82 14.93
C TRP A 48 -0.98 4.02 13.44
N ALA A 49 -0.12 4.74 12.73
CA ALA A 49 -0.19 4.88 11.29
C ALA A 49 -0.04 3.52 10.58
N ALA A 50 0.96 2.73 10.97
CA ALA A 50 1.16 1.38 10.42
C ALA A 50 -0.05 0.47 10.69
N LEU A 51 -0.62 0.50 11.89
CA LEU A 51 -1.83 -0.27 12.24
C LEU A 51 -3.03 0.12 11.39
N ALA A 52 -3.18 1.40 11.04
CA ALA A 52 -4.26 1.84 10.15
C ALA A 52 -4.16 1.16 8.78
N HIS A 53 -2.98 1.08 8.16
CA HIS A 53 -2.81 0.36 6.89
C HIS A 53 -2.89 -1.16 7.06
N ALA A 54 -2.28 -1.71 8.12
CA ALA A 54 -2.26 -3.15 8.40
C ALA A 54 -3.66 -3.72 8.67
N SER A 55 -4.65 -2.90 9.04
CA SER A 55 -6.06 -3.30 9.15
C SER A 55 -6.65 -3.87 7.84
N ILE A 56 -5.96 -3.74 6.69
CA ILE A 56 -6.34 -4.48 5.47
C ILE A 56 -6.31 -6.00 5.70
N LEU A 57 -5.43 -6.50 6.57
CA LEU A 57 -5.37 -7.92 6.93
C LEU A 57 -6.60 -8.35 7.73
N LEU A 58 -7.09 -7.48 8.61
CA LEU A 58 -8.37 -7.69 9.30
C LEU A 58 -9.53 -7.73 8.29
N THR A 59 -9.54 -6.80 7.32
CA THR A 59 -10.54 -6.79 6.24
C THR A 59 -10.52 -8.11 5.44
N LEU A 60 -9.35 -8.61 5.08
CA LEU A 60 -9.19 -9.90 4.39
C LEU A 60 -9.71 -11.06 5.25
N LEU A 61 -9.33 -11.11 6.53
CA LEU A 61 -9.77 -12.16 7.45
C LEU A 61 -11.30 -12.20 7.57
N LEU A 62 -11.91 -11.03 7.76
CA LEU A 62 -13.36 -10.86 7.79
C LEU A 62 -14.01 -11.31 6.48
N ALA A 63 -13.41 -10.98 5.33
CA ALA A 63 -13.88 -11.43 4.04
C ALA A 63 -13.84 -12.96 3.90
N VAL A 64 -12.72 -13.60 4.20
CA VAL A 64 -12.55 -15.05 4.06
C VAL A 64 -13.51 -15.82 4.96
N VAL A 65 -13.62 -15.44 6.24
CA VAL A 65 -14.44 -16.16 7.22
C VAL A 65 -15.95 -16.01 6.95
N SER A 66 -16.37 -14.91 6.33
CA SER A 66 -17.79 -14.64 6.05
C SER A 66 -18.24 -14.84 4.61
N GLY A 67 -17.32 -15.21 3.70
CA GLY A 67 -17.58 -15.14 2.27
C GLY A 67 -17.82 -13.71 1.76
N GLY A 68 -17.25 -12.71 2.43
CA GLY A 68 -17.28 -11.30 2.04
C GLY A 68 -18.30 -10.44 2.79
N VAL A 69 -19.32 -11.02 3.42
CA VAL A 69 -20.43 -10.27 4.04
C VAL A 69 -19.95 -9.29 5.11
N ILE A 70 -19.11 -9.73 6.04
CA ILE A 70 -18.67 -8.88 7.16
C ILE A 70 -17.41 -8.07 6.83
N ALA A 71 -16.83 -8.23 5.62
CA ALA A 71 -15.68 -7.46 5.17
C ALA A 71 -15.95 -5.95 5.14
N LEU A 72 -17.23 -5.57 5.00
CA LEU A 72 -17.71 -4.19 5.05
C LEU A 72 -17.34 -3.46 6.34
N LEU A 73 -17.07 -4.21 7.42
CA LEU A 73 -16.63 -3.65 8.70
C LEU A 73 -15.12 -3.34 8.72
N GLY A 74 -14.33 -3.86 7.78
CA GLY A 74 -12.89 -3.65 7.71
C GLY A 74 -12.45 -2.19 7.72
N PRO A 75 -12.99 -1.33 6.82
CA PRO A 75 -12.69 0.11 6.77
C PRO A 75 -13.01 0.89 8.06
N ILE A 76 -13.78 0.32 8.99
CA ILE A 76 -14.09 0.96 10.28
C ILE A 76 -12.82 1.06 11.13
N ALA A 77 -11.92 0.09 11.09
CA ALA A 77 -10.70 0.10 11.91
C ALA A 77 -9.80 1.33 11.62
N PRO A 78 -9.39 1.62 10.37
CA PRO A 78 -8.61 2.82 10.09
C PRO A 78 -9.45 4.10 10.28
N ALA A 79 -10.76 4.07 10.04
CA ALA A 79 -11.62 5.23 10.27
C ALA A 79 -11.71 5.60 11.76
N LEU A 80 -11.72 4.60 12.65
CA LEU A 80 -11.70 4.81 14.09
C LEU A 80 -10.34 5.35 14.55
N ILE A 81 -9.23 4.86 13.99
CA ILE A 81 -7.90 5.42 14.25
C ILE A 81 -7.85 6.89 13.83
N TRP A 82 -8.34 7.21 12.64
CA TRP A 82 -8.45 8.58 12.15
C TRP A 82 -9.25 9.48 13.12
N TYR A 83 -10.43 9.02 13.55
CA TYR A 83 -11.29 9.79 14.45
C TYR A 83 -10.64 10.02 15.82
N THR A 84 -10.06 8.97 16.42
CA THR A 84 -9.50 9.02 17.77
C THR A 84 -8.17 9.76 17.88
N HIS A 85 -7.47 9.98 16.76
CA HIS A 85 -6.21 10.71 16.68
C HIS A 85 -6.34 12.16 16.19
N ARG A 86 -7.57 12.63 15.91
CA ARG A 86 -7.80 14.05 15.63
C ARG A 86 -7.34 14.92 16.80
N GLY A 87 -6.51 15.92 16.49
CA GLY A 87 -5.92 16.82 17.49
C GLY A 87 -4.78 16.22 18.31
N LYS A 88 -4.32 14.98 18.01
CA LYS A 88 -3.18 14.32 18.69
C LYS A 88 -1.96 14.17 17.79
N SER A 89 -2.16 13.85 16.51
CA SER A 89 -1.08 13.65 15.54
C SER A 89 -1.60 13.81 14.11
N ASP A 90 -1.11 14.83 13.40
CA ASP A 90 -1.49 15.06 12.00
C ASP A 90 -1.00 13.92 11.10
N TYR A 91 0.17 13.36 11.40
CA TYR A 91 0.71 12.21 10.69
C TYR A 91 -0.21 10.98 10.77
N VAL A 92 -0.67 10.60 11.98
CA VAL A 92 -1.58 9.45 12.13
C VAL A 92 -2.91 9.72 11.44
N VAL A 93 -3.43 10.95 11.55
CA VAL A 93 -4.69 11.36 10.91
C VAL A 93 -4.60 11.20 9.40
N ASP A 94 -3.53 11.68 8.77
CA ASP A 94 -3.37 11.59 7.32
C ASP A 94 -3.21 10.15 6.84
N GLN A 95 -2.38 9.36 7.52
CA GLN A 95 -2.17 7.94 7.17
C GLN A 95 -3.44 7.13 7.36
N ALA A 96 -4.16 7.32 8.47
CA ALA A 96 -5.42 6.63 8.74
C ALA A 96 -6.52 7.00 7.74
N ARG A 97 -6.65 8.29 7.38
CA ARG A 97 -7.59 8.73 6.33
C ARG A 97 -7.28 8.06 4.99
N GLN A 98 -6.01 8.01 4.61
CA GLN A 98 -5.57 7.35 3.38
C GLN A 98 -5.87 5.84 3.39
N ALA A 99 -5.59 5.16 4.50
CA ALA A 99 -5.92 3.74 4.67
C ALA A 99 -7.44 3.49 4.54
N THR A 100 -8.28 4.34 5.17
CA THR A 100 -9.75 4.25 5.04
C THR A 100 -10.19 4.40 3.59
N VAL A 101 -9.73 5.44 2.89
CA VAL A 101 -10.10 5.67 1.48
C VAL A 101 -9.64 4.52 0.59
N PHE A 102 -8.42 4.01 0.81
CA PHE A 102 -7.90 2.88 0.05
C PHE A 102 -8.73 1.61 0.22
N GLN A 103 -9.10 1.26 1.47
CA GLN A 103 -9.94 0.09 1.72
C GLN A 103 -11.34 0.25 1.13
N LEU A 104 -11.96 1.42 1.26
CA LEU A 104 -13.26 1.71 0.66
C LEU A 104 -13.20 1.65 -0.87
N ALA A 105 -12.20 2.27 -1.49
CA ALA A 105 -12.05 2.31 -2.93
C ALA A 105 -11.90 0.90 -3.52
N GLY A 106 -11.06 0.07 -2.93
CA GLY A 106 -10.91 -1.30 -3.42
C GLY A 106 -12.09 -2.22 -3.04
N MET A 107 -12.79 -1.97 -1.94
CA MET A 107 -14.08 -2.65 -1.64
C MET A 107 -15.11 -2.34 -2.72
N VAL A 108 -15.31 -1.07 -3.06
CA VAL A 108 -16.20 -0.65 -4.14
C VAL A 108 -15.75 -1.24 -5.47
N GLY A 109 -14.44 -1.20 -5.77
CA GLY A 109 -13.88 -1.79 -6.98
C GLY A 109 -14.17 -3.29 -7.10
N LEU A 110 -14.01 -4.04 -6.01
CA LEU A 110 -14.31 -5.47 -5.96
C LEU A 110 -15.81 -5.73 -6.13
N LEU A 111 -16.67 -4.95 -5.47
CA LEU A 111 -18.13 -5.08 -5.61
C LEU A 111 -18.58 -4.80 -7.05
N VAL A 112 -18.08 -3.73 -7.68
CA VAL A 112 -18.39 -3.40 -9.08
C VAL A 112 -17.92 -4.51 -10.02
N LEU A 113 -16.69 -5.00 -9.84
CA LEU A 113 -16.13 -6.11 -10.63
C LEU A 113 -16.97 -7.39 -10.46
N ALA A 114 -17.34 -7.72 -9.23
CA ALA A 114 -18.10 -8.93 -8.92
C ALA A 114 -19.51 -8.86 -9.50
N LEU A 115 -20.26 -7.78 -9.21
CA LEU A 115 -21.65 -7.64 -9.64
C LEU A 115 -21.77 -7.53 -11.17
N THR A 116 -20.94 -6.70 -11.80
CA THR A 116 -20.96 -6.55 -13.26
C THR A 116 -20.57 -7.85 -13.94
N GLY A 117 -19.55 -8.53 -13.42
CA GLY A 117 -19.12 -9.82 -13.97
C GLY A 117 -20.17 -10.90 -13.80
N VAL A 118 -20.85 -11.00 -12.66
CA VAL A 118 -21.98 -11.93 -12.49
C VAL A 118 -23.04 -11.70 -13.55
N VAL A 119 -23.49 -10.44 -13.74
CA VAL A 119 -24.49 -10.11 -14.77
C VAL A 119 -24.02 -10.51 -16.18
N LEU A 120 -22.80 -10.12 -16.55
CA LEU A 120 -22.25 -10.41 -17.87
C LEU A 120 -22.05 -11.92 -18.11
N MET A 121 -21.54 -12.64 -17.11
CA MET A 121 -21.33 -14.09 -17.23
C MET A 121 -22.67 -14.82 -17.29
N THR A 122 -23.66 -14.45 -16.48
CA THR A 122 -24.99 -15.07 -16.54
C THR A 122 -25.64 -14.89 -17.91
N LEU A 123 -25.60 -13.68 -18.48
CA LEU A 123 -26.11 -13.42 -19.83
C LEU A 123 -25.31 -14.17 -20.90
N GLY A 124 -23.98 -14.16 -20.81
CA GLY A 124 -23.09 -14.85 -21.74
C GLY A 124 -23.34 -16.36 -21.76
N TRP A 125 -23.45 -16.98 -20.58
CA TRP A 125 -23.75 -18.40 -20.45
C TRP A 125 -25.17 -18.74 -20.92
N LEU A 126 -26.16 -17.88 -20.68
CA LEU A 126 -27.52 -18.08 -21.18
C LEU A 126 -27.56 -18.08 -22.72
N VAL A 127 -26.92 -17.10 -23.35
CA VAL A 127 -26.80 -17.03 -24.82
C VAL A 127 -26.05 -18.25 -25.36
N ASN A 128 -24.94 -18.62 -24.73
CA ASN A 128 -24.16 -19.80 -25.13
C ASN A 128 -24.97 -21.10 -25.02
N ALA A 129 -25.78 -21.26 -23.97
CA ALA A 129 -26.66 -22.42 -23.78
C ALA A 129 -27.70 -22.53 -24.90
N VAL A 130 -28.28 -21.42 -25.35
CA VAL A 130 -29.19 -21.40 -26.50
C VAL A 130 -28.47 -21.79 -27.78
N LEU A 131 -27.27 -21.27 -28.02
CA LEU A 131 -26.46 -21.59 -29.20
C LEU A 131 -25.98 -23.04 -29.22
N LEU A 132 -25.78 -23.66 -28.05
CA LEU A 132 -25.42 -25.08 -27.95
C LEU A 132 -26.52 -26.00 -28.51
N MET A 133 -27.79 -25.60 -28.41
CA MET A 133 -28.90 -26.36 -29.03
C MET A 133 -28.77 -26.43 -30.56
N ALA A 134 -28.15 -25.41 -31.17
CA ALA A 134 -27.87 -25.36 -32.60
C ALA A 134 -26.45 -25.85 -32.97
N LEU A 135 -25.70 -26.46 -32.04
CA LEU A 135 -24.28 -26.86 -32.16
C LEU A 135 -23.28 -25.71 -32.39
N VAL A 136 -23.74 -24.52 -32.77
CA VAL A 136 -22.91 -23.30 -32.94
C VAL A 136 -22.22 -22.89 -31.63
N GLY A 137 -22.89 -23.13 -30.48
CA GLY A 137 -22.35 -22.79 -29.16
C GLY A 137 -21.06 -23.52 -28.79
N ILE A 138 -20.74 -24.64 -29.44
CA ILE A 138 -19.48 -25.38 -29.18
C ILE A 138 -18.27 -24.49 -29.52
N VAL A 139 -18.38 -23.67 -30.56
CA VAL A 139 -17.31 -22.74 -30.97
C VAL A 139 -17.13 -21.61 -29.95
N LEU A 140 -18.23 -21.15 -29.33
CA LEU A 140 -18.21 -20.06 -28.35
C LEU A 140 -17.82 -20.53 -26.93
N LEU A 141 -18.03 -21.81 -26.63
CA LEU A 141 -17.72 -22.43 -25.33
C LEU A 141 -16.30 -22.15 -24.80
N PRO A 142 -15.20 -22.35 -25.57
CA PRO A 142 -13.86 -22.06 -25.07
C PRO A 142 -13.66 -20.57 -24.72
N PHE A 143 -14.27 -19.66 -25.46
CA PHE A 143 -14.22 -18.23 -25.17
C PHE A 143 -14.97 -17.90 -23.87
N MET A 144 -16.15 -18.49 -23.64
CA MET A 144 -16.91 -18.29 -22.40
C MET A 144 -16.18 -18.85 -21.19
N LEU A 145 -15.54 -20.01 -21.32
CA LEU A 145 -14.71 -20.59 -20.27
C LEU A 145 -13.51 -19.70 -19.94
N LEU A 146 -12.80 -19.20 -20.96
CA LEU A 146 -11.68 -18.28 -20.77
C LEU A 146 -12.11 -16.98 -20.09
N LEU A 147 -13.23 -16.39 -20.53
CA LEU A 147 -13.77 -15.17 -19.93
C LEU A 147 -14.15 -15.38 -18.46
N THR A 148 -14.80 -16.50 -18.15
CA THR A 148 -15.15 -16.89 -16.78
C THR A 148 -13.90 -17.04 -15.92
N LEU A 149 -12.86 -17.70 -16.44
CA LEU A 149 -11.58 -17.87 -15.75
C LEU A 149 -10.88 -16.53 -15.49
N LEU A 150 -10.78 -15.65 -16.49
CA LEU A 150 -10.16 -14.34 -16.34
C LEU A 150 -10.90 -13.48 -15.30
N TRP A 151 -12.23 -13.52 -15.31
CA TRP A 151 -13.03 -12.81 -14.32
C TRP A 151 -12.81 -13.37 -12.90
N ALA A 152 -12.83 -14.70 -12.74
CA ALA A 152 -12.56 -15.34 -11.45
C ALA A 152 -11.15 -15.00 -10.92
N VAL A 153 -10.14 -15.03 -11.80
CA VAL A 153 -8.77 -14.60 -11.47
C VAL A 153 -8.75 -13.14 -11.04
N ALA A 154 -9.45 -12.24 -11.74
CA ALA A 154 -9.51 -10.82 -11.38
C ALA A 154 -10.14 -10.59 -9.99
N VAL A 155 -11.23 -11.30 -9.68
CA VAL A 155 -11.92 -11.23 -8.37
C VAL A 155 -11.00 -11.68 -7.23
N VAL A 156 -10.14 -12.68 -7.46
CA VAL A 156 -9.18 -13.18 -6.46
C VAL A 156 -7.92 -12.31 -6.40
N ALA A 157 -7.41 -11.84 -7.53
CA ALA A 157 -6.16 -11.08 -7.61
C ALA A 157 -6.30 -9.68 -6.98
N LEU A 158 -7.45 -9.03 -7.14
CA LEU A 158 -7.70 -7.69 -6.60
C LEU A 158 -7.49 -7.61 -5.07
N PRO A 159 -8.13 -8.43 -4.21
CA PRO A 159 -7.90 -8.38 -2.77
C PRO A 159 -6.47 -8.75 -2.37
N ILE A 160 -5.80 -9.64 -3.11
CA ILE A 160 -4.39 -9.97 -2.89
C ILE A 160 -3.52 -8.73 -3.15
N ALA A 161 -3.75 -8.03 -4.26
CA ALA A 161 -3.04 -6.80 -4.58
C ALA A 161 -3.30 -5.70 -3.54
N GLN A 162 -4.54 -5.59 -3.03
CA GLN A 162 -4.87 -4.65 -1.97
C GLN A 162 -4.08 -4.94 -0.69
N VAL A 163 -4.00 -6.20 -0.28
CA VAL A 163 -3.27 -6.62 0.92
C VAL A 163 -1.78 -6.36 0.74
N ALA A 164 -1.20 -6.74 -0.38
CA ALA A 164 0.21 -6.48 -0.67
C ALA A 164 0.52 -4.97 -0.58
N TYR A 165 -0.30 -4.14 -1.21
CA TYR A 165 -0.07 -2.70 -1.23
C TYR A 165 -0.36 -2.03 0.13
N GLY A 166 -1.36 -2.50 0.87
CA GLY A 166 -1.64 -2.05 2.24
C GLY A 166 -0.54 -2.45 3.24
N CYS A 167 0.03 -3.65 3.11
CA CYS A 167 1.18 -4.07 3.90
C CYS A 167 2.44 -3.24 3.57
N TYR A 168 2.68 -2.96 2.29
CA TYR A 168 3.75 -2.04 1.89
C TYR A 168 3.58 -0.64 2.48
N ALA A 169 2.36 -0.10 2.45
CA ALA A 169 2.02 1.17 3.10
C ALA A 169 2.23 1.12 4.61
N ALA A 170 1.87 0.01 5.27
CA ALA A 170 2.10 -0.18 6.70
C ALA A 170 3.59 -0.18 7.05
N LEU A 171 4.44 -0.83 6.24
CA LEU A 171 5.90 -0.82 6.43
C LEU A 171 6.49 0.59 6.26
N GLU A 172 6.05 1.32 5.24
CA GLU A 172 6.52 2.68 5.00
C GLU A 172 6.12 3.61 6.15
N ALA A 173 4.87 3.51 6.61
CA ALA A 173 4.36 4.25 7.76
C ALA A 173 5.08 3.88 9.07
N TYR A 174 5.44 2.60 9.24
CA TYR A 174 6.20 2.09 10.40
C TYR A 174 7.64 2.63 10.43
N ASN A 175 8.21 2.94 9.26
CA ASN A 175 9.52 3.59 9.10
C ASN A 175 9.45 5.12 9.20
N GLY A 176 8.29 5.69 9.52
CA GLY A 176 8.10 7.14 9.68
C GLY A 176 8.07 7.91 8.37
N ARG A 177 7.89 7.22 7.24
CA ARG A 177 7.78 7.84 5.93
C ARG A 177 6.31 8.03 5.59
N PRO A 178 5.89 9.26 5.22
CA PRO A 178 4.50 9.50 4.85
C PRO A 178 4.16 8.74 3.58
N PHE A 179 3.32 7.71 3.70
CA PHE A 179 2.82 7.00 2.54
C PHE A 179 1.76 7.84 1.83
N ARG A 180 1.79 7.83 0.49
CA ARG A 180 0.76 8.42 -0.37
C ARG A 180 0.34 7.41 -1.44
N TYR A 181 -0.92 6.98 -1.40
CA TYR A 181 -1.51 6.21 -2.49
C TYR A 181 -1.57 7.10 -3.74
N ARG A 182 -0.72 6.85 -4.74
CA ARG A 182 -0.55 7.72 -5.92
C ARG A 182 -1.88 8.05 -6.61
N TRP A 183 -2.80 7.09 -6.69
CA TRP A 183 -4.05 7.23 -7.45
C TRP A 183 -5.14 7.96 -6.64
N ILE A 184 -4.98 8.01 -5.31
CA ILE A 184 -5.85 8.73 -4.38
C ILE A 184 -5.35 10.17 -4.19
N ALA A 185 -4.03 10.36 -4.15
CA ALA A 185 -3.39 11.67 -4.09
C ALA A 185 -3.83 12.57 -5.26
N ASP A 186 -3.78 12.06 -6.48
CA ASP A 186 -4.19 12.80 -7.67
C ASP A 186 -5.69 13.17 -7.69
N LEU A 187 -6.53 12.42 -6.98
CA LEU A 187 -7.97 12.70 -6.89
C LEU A 187 -8.27 13.78 -5.83
N ILE A 188 -7.57 13.73 -4.70
CA ILE A 188 -7.70 14.71 -3.63
C ILE A 188 -7.16 16.08 -4.09
N ASP A 189 -5.99 16.08 -4.75
CA ASP A 189 -5.34 17.31 -5.23
C ASP A 189 -6.23 18.02 -6.27
N ARG A 190 -6.99 17.27 -7.10
CA ARG A 190 -7.97 17.84 -8.04
C ARG A 190 -9.18 18.48 -7.36
N TYR A 191 -9.69 17.88 -6.27
CA TYR A 191 -10.85 18.41 -5.56
C TYR A 191 -10.49 19.68 -4.78
N GLN A 192 -9.31 19.73 -4.16
CA GLN A 192 -8.85 20.92 -3.44
C GLN A 192 -8.48 22.08 -4.39
N ALA A 193 -8.12 21.81 -5.64
CA ALA A 193 -7.89 22.85 -6.64
C ALA A 193 -9.19 23.50 -7.17
N GLN A 194 -10.37 22.96 -6.83
CA GLN A 194 -11.68 23.42 -7.32
C GLN A 194 -12.50 24.19 -6.28
N VAL A 195 -12.02 24.29 -5.04
CA VAL A 195 -12.63 25.01 -3.91
C VAL A 195 -11.78 26.21 -3.57
#